data_AF-A0A0E9MNZ6-F1
#
_entry.id   AF-A0A0E9MNZ6-F1
#
_cell.length_a   1.000
_cell.length_b   1.000
_cell.length_c   1.000
_cell.angle_alpha   90.00
_cell.angle_beta   90.00
_cell.angle_gamma   90.00
#
_symmetry.space_group_name_H-M   'P 1'
#
loop_
_entity.id
_entity.type
_entity.pdbx_description
1 polymer ?
#
loop_
_entity_poly.entity_id
_entity_poly.type
_entity_poly.pdbx_seq_one_letter_code
_entity_poly.pdbx_strand_id
1 'polypeptide(L)'
;MVRREIVDRAKYLLTPWAGMLGAGFGWALSHQVGSDLVQDNCNIANPVVMILIGVVGLAIAAFGGLVSWRAVGREEGGRKFVSFVGALMAALFSIAIFMQTVASLLLPGCFG
;
A
#
# COMPACT_ATOMS: atom_id res chain seq x y z
N MET A 1 21.43 24.61 7.25
CA MET A 1 22.21 23.36 7.34
C MET A 1 21.43 22.28 8.08
N VAL A 2 20.94 22.53 9.30
CA VAL A 2 20.13 21.61 10.17
C VAL A 2 18.98 20.87 9.47
N ARG A 3 18.22 21.53 8.57
CA ARG A 3 17.09 20.90 7.86
C ARG A 3 17.49 19.69 7.01
N ARG A 4 18.69 19.70 6.39
CA ARG A 4 19.15 18.59 5.53
C ARG A 4 19.49 17.36 6.36
N GLU A 5 20.19 17.54 7.48
CA GLU A 5 20.55 16.45 8.39
C GLU A 5 19.33 15.71 8.94
N ILE A 6 18.28 16.44 9.32
CA ILE A 6 17.02 15.84 9.80
C ILE A 6 16.39 14.96 8.72
N VAL A 7 16.34 15.46 7.48
CA VAL A 7 15.74 14.74 6.34
C VAL A 7 16.53 13.48 6.01
N ASP A 8 17.85 13.55 5.98
CA ASP A 8 18.69 12.40 5.62
C ASP A 8 18.65 11.32 6.70
N ARG A 9 18.60 11.73 7.98
CA ARG A 9 18.41 10.81 9.11
C ARG A 9 17.05 10.14 9.05
N ALA A 10 15.98 10.89 8.77
CA ALA A 10 14.63 10.35 8.61
C ALA A 10 14.56 9.35 7.46
N LYS A 11 15.14 9.67 6.30
CA LYS A 11 15.23 8.75 5.15
C LYS A 11 15.93 7.46 5.55
N TYR A 12 17.10 7.55 6.18
CA TYR A 12 17.83 6.37 6.62
C TYR A 12 17.01 5.50 7.57
N LEU A 13 16.30 6.10 8.53
CA LEU A 13 15.46 5.35 9.46
C LEU A 13 14.24 4.72 8.79
N LEU A 14 13.59 5.41 7.86
CA LEU A 14 12.30 4.98 7.27
C LEU A 14 12.43 4.08 6.05
N THR A 15 13.53 4.14 5.30
CA THR A 15 13.72 3.35 4.06
C THR A 15 13.47 1.84 4.26
N PRO A 16 14.02 1.15 5.27
CA PRO A 16 13.75 -0.28 5.44
C PRO A 16 12.28 -0.59 5.75
N TRP A 17 11.56 0.35 6.38
CA TRP A 17 10.15 0.20 6.77
C TRP A 17 9.16 0.63 5.69
N ALA A 18 9.63 1.26 4.60
CA ALA A 18 8.78 1.87 3.58
C ALA A 18 7.78 0.88 2.95
N GLY A 19 8.19 -0.37 2.73
CA GLY A 19 7.32 -1.43 2.20
C GLY A 19 6.21 -1.81 3.15
N MET A 20 6.51 -1.99 4.43
CA MET A 20 5.52 -2.35 5.44
C MET A 20 4.53 -1.20 5.68
N LEU A 21 5.03 0.01 5.91
CA LEU A 21 4.21 1.19 6.18
C LEU A 21 3.40 1.60 4.94
N GLY A 22 4.06 1.65 3.78
CA GLY A 22 3.40 2.01 2.52
C GLY A 22 2.34 1.01 2.13
N ALA A 23 2.64 -0.28 2.18
CA ALA A 23 1.66 -1.30 1.79
C ALA A 23 0.51 -1.46 2.79
N GLY A 24 0.78 -1.37 4.10
CA GLY A 24 -0.27 -1.34 5.10
C GLY A 24 -1.21 -0.14 4.92
N PHE A 25 -0.64 1.04 4.64
CA PHE A 25 -1.43 2.24 4.36
C PHE A 25 -2.24 2.14 3.05
N GLY A 26 -1.61 1.66 1.97
CA GLY A 26 -2.28 1.46 0.68
C GLY A 26 -3.44 0.47 0.78
N TRP A 27 -3.27 -0.61 1.56
CA TRP A 27 -4.33 -1.56 1.85
C TRP A 27 -5.44 -0.95 2.70
N ALA A 28 -5.10 -0.27 3.80
CA ALA A 28 -6.08 0.35 4.68
C ALA A 28 -6.92 1.40 3.94
N LEU A 29 -6.29 2.22 3.08
CA LEU A 29 -6.97 3.18 2.24
C LEU A 29 -7.93 2.48 1.26
N SER A 30 -7.45 1.45 0.55
CA SER A 30 -8.28 0.69 -0.39
C SER A 30 -9.46 0.02 0.31
N HIS A 31 -9.25 -0.51 1.51
CA HIS A 31 -10.27 -1.20 2.29
C HIS A 31 -11.31 -0.22 2.85
N GLN A 32 -10.89 0.85 3.52
CA GLN A 32 -11.80 1.82 4.13
C GLN A 32 -12.67 2.50 3.07
N VAL A 33 -12.05 3.06 2.03
CA VAL A 33 -12.80 3.80 1.00
C VAL A 33 -13.68 2.84 0.19
N GLY A 34 -13.20 1.63 -0.10
CA GLY A 34 -14.00 0.61 -0.77
C GLY A 34 -15.23 0.20 0.06
N SER A 35 -15.04 -0.04 1.36
CA SER A 35 -16.13 -0.44 2.26
C SER A 35 -17.17 0.66 2.42
N ASP A 36 -16.76 1.89 2.69
CA ASP A 36 -17.67 3.04 2.87
C ASP A 36 -18.50 3.30 1.62
N LEU A 37 -17.91 3.16 0.43
CA LEU A 37 -18.63 3.35 -0.82
C LEU A 37 -19.66 2.23 -1.07
N VAL A 38 -19.27 0.96 -0.89
CA VAL A 38 -20.18 -0.18 -1.12
C VAL A 38 -21.32 -0.21 -0.10
N GLN A 39 -21.05 0.14 1.16
CA GLN A 39 -22.04 0.02 2.24
C GLN A 39 -22.87 1.28 2.46
N ASP A 40 -22.25 2.47 2.49
CA ASP A 40 -22.93 3.71 2.90
C ASP A 40 -23.31 4.60 1.71
N ASN A 41 -22.58 4.52 0.59
CA ASN A 41 -22.74 5.43 -0.55
C ASN A 41 -22.86 4.68 -1.90
N CYS A 42 -23.76 3.70 -1.93
CA CYS A 42 -24.04 2.85 -3.09
C CYS A 42 -24.27 3.62 -4.41
N ASN A 43 -24.91 4.80 -4.39
CA ASN A 43 -25.15 5.60 -5.59
C ASN A 43 -23.87 6.09 -6.30
N ILE A 44 -22.74 6.12 -5.60
CA ILE A 44 -21.43 6.58 -6.09
C ILE A 44 -20.50 5.38 -6.37
N ALA A 45 -20.80 4.23 -5.78
CA ALA A 45 -20.04 2.99 -5.90
C ALA A 45 -20.18 2.36 -7.29
N ASN A 46 -19.47 2.91 -8.27
CA ASN A 46 -19.36 2.33 -9.60
C ASN A 46 -18.02 1.58 -9.78
N PRO A 47 -17.94 0.65 -10.76
CA PRO A 47 -16.72 -0.13 -11.03
C PRO A 47 -15.48 0.73 -11.31
N VAL A 48 -15.65 1.88 -11.96
CA VAL A 48 -14.54 2.77 -12.33
C VAL A 48 -13.91 3.38 -11.08
N VAL A 49 -14.72 3.87 -10.14
CA VAL A 49 -14.26 4.45 -8.88
C VAL A 49 -13.52 3.40 -8.05
N MET A 50 -14.05 2.17 -7.97
CA MET A 50 -13.41 1.07 -7.24
C MET A 50 -12.07 0.68 -7.85
N ILE A 51 -11.97 0.62 -9.19
CA ILE A 51 -10.69 0.39 -9.88
C ILE A 51 -9.70 1.50 -9.55
N LEU A 52 -10.12 2.77 -9.57
CA LEU A 52 -9.23 3.89 -9.25
C LEU A 52 -8.67 3.80 -7.83
N ILE A 53 -9.50 3.48 -6.84
CA ILE A 53 -9.09 3.28 -5.45
C ILE A 53 -8.10 2.12 -5.35
N GLY A 54 -8.40 1.00 -5.98
CA GLY A 54 -7.51 -0.17 -6.02
C GLY A 54 -6.16 0.13 -6.65
N VAL A 55 -6.15 0.86 -7.78
CA VAL A 55 -4.92 1.30 -8.46
C VAL A 55 -4.09 2.23 -7.59
N VAL A 56 -4.72 3.19 -6.89
CA VAL A 56 -4.02 4.08 -5.96
C VAL A 56 -3.42 3.29 -4.80
N GLY A 57 -4.19 2.39 -4.16
CA GLY A 57 -3.70 1.53 -3.10
C GLY A 57 -2.52 0.65 -3.55
N LEU A 58 -2.64 0.05 -4.73
CA LEU A 58 -1.60 -0.78 -5.34
C LEU A 58 -0.34 0.03 -5.64
N ALA A 59 -0.49 1.25 -6.16
CA ALA A 59 0.64 2.13 -6.43
C ALA A 59 1.41 2.49 -5.17
N ILE A 60 0.70 2.80 -4.07
CA ILE A 60 1.32 3.08 -2.76
C ILE A 60 2.07 1.84 -2.24
N ALA A 61 1.43 0.66 -2.28
CA ALA A 61 2.03 -0.59 -1.83
C ALA A 61 3.27 -0.97 -2.67
N ALA A 62 3.16 -0.89 -4.00
CA ALA A 62 4.26 -1.16 -4.92
C ALA A 62 5.42 -0.18 -4.73
N PHE A 63 5.14 1.10 -4.57
CA PHE A 63 6.17 2.11 -4.32
C PHE A 63 6.92 1.84 -3.01
N GLY A 64 6.19 1.57 -1.91
CA GLY A 64 6.80 1.19 -0.64
C GLY A 64 7.66 -0.06 -0.77
N GLY A 65 7.13 -1.10 -1.42
CA GLY A 65 7.83 -2.37 -1.65
C GLY A 65 9.10 -2.20 -2.47
N LEU A 66 9.08 -1.38 -3.52
CA LEU A 66 10.24 -1.06 -4.34
C LEU A 66 11.32 -0.31 -3.56
N VAL A 67 10.93 0.57 -2.63
CA VAL A 67 11.87 1.28 -1.74
C VAL A 67 12.54 0.30 -0.78
N SER A 68 11.76 -0.55 -0.10
CA SER A 68 12.31 -1.59 0.80
C SER A 68 13.16 -2.60 0.04
N TRP A 69 12.77 -3.03 -1.16
CA TRP A 69 13.55 -3.96 -1.99
C TRP A 69 14.91 -3.38 -2.38
N ARG A 70 14.97 -2.10 -2.77
CA ARG A 70 16.25 -1.44 -3.07
C ARG A 70 17.15 -1.28 -1.83
N ALA A 71 16.57 -1.24 -0.63
CA ALA A 71 17.32 -1.17 0.61
C ALA A 71 17.99 -2.51 0.98
N VAL A 72 17.41 -3.65 0.57
CA VAL A 72 17.97 -4.99 0.84
C VAL A 72 19.42 -5.13 0.39
N GLY A 73 19.79 -4.56 -0.75
CA GLY A 73 21.14 -4.62 -1.29
C GLY A 73 22.13 -3.61 -0.67
N ARG A 74 21.65 -2.68 0.17
CA ARG A 74 22.45 -1.59 0.75
C ARG A 74 22.59 -1.66 2.27
N GLU A 75 21.82 -2.52 2.92
CA GLU A 75 21.71 -2.61 4.37
C GLU A 75 22.29 -3.93 4.88
N GLU A 76 22.77 -3.93 6.12
CA GLU A 76 23.34 -5.10 6.80
C GLU A 76 22.62 -5.40 8.12
N GLY A 77 22.77 -6.64 8.61
CA GLY A 77 22.18 -7.10 9.88
C GLY A 77 20.65 -6.96 9.93
N GLY A 78 20.14 -6.47 11.07
CA GLY A 78 18.70 -6.36 11.31
C GLY A 78 17.96 -5.44 10.33
N ARG A 79 18.62 -4.42 9.78
CA ARG A 79 18.00 -3.49 8.80
C ARG A 79 17.74 -4.17 7.46
N LYS A 80 18.61 -5.10 7.06
CA LYS A 80 18.40 -5.96 5.89
C LYS A 80 17.18 -6.86 6.06
N PHE A 81 17.04 -7.46 7.24
CA PHE A 81 15.88 -8.28 7.58
C PHE A 81 14.57 -7.48 7.49
N VAL A 82 14.52 -6.31 8.12
CA VAL A 82 13.33 -5.42 8.06
C VAL A 82 13.00 -5.02 6.62
N SER A 83 14.02 -4.73 5.80
CA SER A 83 13.83 -4.41 4.39
C SER A 83 13.22 -5.58 3.60
N PHE A 84 13.67 -6.81 3.85
CA PHE A 84 13.11 -8.02 3.25
C PHE A 84 11.66 -8.26 3.67
N VAL A 85 11.38 -8.17 4.97
CA VAL A 85 10.02 -8.30 5.52
C VAL A 85 9.11 -7.24 4.92
N GLY A 86 9.55 -5.98 4.84
CA GLY A 86 8.80 -4.89 4.24
C GLY A 86 8.48 -5.13 2.77
N ALA A 87 9.43 -5.67 1.99
CA ALA A 87 9.18 -6.03 0.59
C ALA A 87 8.19 -7.20 0.44
N LEU A 88 8.29 -8.23 1.28
CA LEU A 88 7.35 -9.36 1.30
C LEU A 88 5.94 -8.92 1.69
N MET A 89 5.81 -8.09 2.74
CA MET A 89 4.52 -7.51 3.14
C MET A 89 3.92 -6.67 2.01
N ALA A 90 4.73 -5.90 1.30
CA ALA A 90 4.26 -5.15 0.15
C ALA A 90 3.72 -6.04 -0.97
N ALA A 91 4.37 -7.18 -1.25
CA ALA A 91 3.84 -8.16 -2.21
C ALA A 91 2.52 -8.76 -1.74
N LEU A 92 2.42 -9.16 -0.47
CA LEU A 92 1.19 -9.72 0.13
C LEU A 92 0.02 -8.74 0.07
N PHE A 93 0.22 -7.50 0.48
CA PHE A 93 -0.83 -6.48 0.43
C PHE A 93 -1.19 -6.08 -1.01
N SER A 94 -0.23 -6.09 -1.94
CA SER A 94 -0.53 -5.86 -3.36
C SER A 94 -1.48 -6.92 -3.91
N ILE A 95 -1.24 -8.19 -3.56
CA ILE A 95 -2.16 -9.29 -3.90
C ILE A 95 -3.53 -9.07 -3.25
N ALA A 96 -3.57 -8.68 -1.97
CA ALA A 96 -4.83 -8.41 -1.27
C ALA A 96 -5.64 -7.28 -1.94
N ILE A 97 -4.99 -6.17 -2.32
CA ILE A 97 -5.63 -5.03 -2.99
C ILE A 97 -6.12 -5.44 -4.38
N PHE A 98 -5.32 -6.22 -5.12
CA PHE A 98 -5.72 -6.74 -6.42
C PHE A 98 -6.99 -7.60 -6.30
N MET A 99 -7.02 -8.54 -5.35
CA MET A 99 -8.19 -9.39 -5.12
C MET A 99 -9.42 -8.59 -4.69
N GLN A 100 -9.27 -7.58 -3.84
CA GLN A 100 -10.37 -6.68 -3.45
C GLN A 100 -10.91 -5.91 -4.66
N THR A 101 -10.02 -5.41 -5.52
CA THR A 101 -10.39 -4.69 -6.74
C THR A 101 -11.16 -5.61 -7.69
N VAL A 102 -10.69 -6.84 -7.90
CA VAL A 102 -11.38 -7.84 -8.74
C VAL A 102 -12.74 -8.20 -8.14
N ALA A 103 -12.84 -8.36 -6.81
CA ALA A 103 -14.10 -8.66 -6.14
C ALA A 103 -15.15 -7.56 -6.38
N SER A 104 -14.75 -6.28 -6.41
CA SER A 104 -15.64 -5.16 -6.69
C SER A 104 -16.24 -5.16 -8.11
N LEU A 105 -15.65 -5.92 -9.03
CA LEU A 105 -16.15 -6.07 -10.40
C LEU A 105 -17.10 -7.26 -10.55
N LEU A 106 -16.95 -8.28 -9.69
CA LEU A 106 -17.72 -9.51 -9.74
C LEU A 106 -19.00 -9.42 -8.91
N LEU A 107 -18.92 -8.78 -7.73
CA LEU A 107 -20.08 -8.60 -6.88
C LEU A 107 -20.80 -7.30 -7.26
N PRO A 108 -22.11 -7.33 -7.55
CA PRO A 108 -22.88 -6.10 -7.64
C PRO A 108 -22.75 -5.37 -6.29
N GLY A 109 -22.31 -4.11 -6.33
CA GLY A 109 -22.06 -3.32 -5.13
C GLY A 109 -23.31 -3.10 -4.26
N CYS A 110 -24.49 -3.35 -4.82
CA CYS A 110 -25.74 -3.17 -4.12
C CYS A 110 -26.73 -4.29 -4.49
N PHE A 111 -27.20 -5.02 -3.48
CA PHE A 111 -28.46 -5.74 -3.58
C PHE A 111 -29.57 -4.72 -3.28
N GLY A 112 -30.09 -4.09 -4.33
CA GLY A 112 -31.36 -3.39 -4.29
C GLY A 112 -32.52 -4.37 -4.32
#